data_AF-A0A0G1ZWC0-F1
#
_entry.id   AF-A0A0G1ZWC0-F1
#
_cell.length_a   1.000
_cell.length_b   1.000
_cell.length_c   1.000
_cell.angle_alpha   90.00
_cell.angle_beta   90.00
_cell.angle_gamma   90.00
#
_symmetry.space_group_name_H-M   'P 1'
#
loop_
_entity.id
_entity.type
_entity.pdbx_description
1 polymer ?
#
loop_
_entity_poly.entity_id
_entity_poly.type
_entity_poly.pdbx_seq_one_letter_code
_entity_poly.pdbx_strand_id
1 'polypeptide(L)'
;MFKIYYSESAISTIKGFIRAYEEAFFELYRDSGLVTEQKIIKNYRLSARKLNEQIFLEIEKHLGVKRVLGRKERGQWHHELAFYVGSRLITVFYTTDDEDSSKTIESIGIERKPIIF
;
A
#
# COMPACT_ATOMS: atom_id res chain seq x y z
N MET A 1 -10.15 -4.99 19.08
CA MET A 1 -9.57 -4.52 17.81
C MET A 1 -8.12 -4.21 18.09
N PHE A 2 -7.18 -4.75 17.33
CA PHE A 2 -5.76 -4.48 17.54
C PHE A 2 -5.43 -3.07 17.03
N LYS A 3 -4.59 -2.34 17.77
CA LYS A 3 -4.02 -1.07 17.30
C LYS A 3 -2.95 -1.37 16.27
N ILE A 4 -2.91 -0.61 15.18
CA ILE A 4 -1.93 -0.79 14.12
C ILE A 4 -1.01 0.43 14.09
N TYR A 5 0.28 0.15 14.19
CA TYR A 5 1.34 1.14 14.07
C TYR A 5 2.13 0.88 12.79
N TYR A 6 2.70 1.95 12.24
CA TYR A 6 3.51 1.88 11.02
C TYR A 6 4.90 2.38 11.35
N SER A 7 5.92 1.59 11.00
CA SER A 7 7.29 2.07 11.02
C SER A 7 7.45 3.21 10.01
N GLU A 8 8.43 4.09 10.23
CA GLU A 8 8.77 5.15 9.27
C GLU A 8 9.13 4.57 7.89
N SER A 9 9.77 3.40 7.87
CA SER A 9 10.13 2.68 6.65
C SER A 9 8.90 2.23 5.85
N ALA A 10 7.88 1.69 6.54
CA ALA A 10 6.61 1.31 5.93
C ALA A 10 5.88 2.53 5.34
N ILE A 11 5.81 3.64 6.09
CA ILE A 11 5.20 4.89 5.62
C ILE A 11 5.96 5.43 4.41
N SER A 12 7.29 5.46 4.47
CA SER A 12 8.15 5.93 3.38
C SER A 12 7.95 5.10 2.10
N THR A 13 7.81 3.78 2.26
CA THR A 13 7.60 2.86 1.13
C THR A 13 6.27 3.11 0.43
N ILE A 14 5.16 3.28 1.18
CA ILE A 14 3.86 3.63 0.58
C ILE A 14 3.93 4.99 -0.12
N LYS A 15 4.49 6.01 0.54
CA LYS A 15 4.62 7.36 -0.04
C LYS A 15 5.44 7.34 -1.33
N GLY A 16 6.57 6.62 -1.33
CA GLY A 16 7.42 6.45 -2.50
C GLY A 16 6.71 5.74 -3.65
N PHE A 17 5.92 4.71 -3.35
CA PHE A 17 5.11 4.02 -4.36
C PHE A 17 4.06 4.94 -4.99
N ILE A 18 3.31 5.69 -4.17
CA ILE A 18 2.28 6.62 -4.68
C ILE A 18 2.91 7.73 -5.52
N ARG A 19 4.05 8.26 -5.08
CA ARG A 19 4.80 9.27 -5.85
C ARG A 19 5.27 8.72 -7.20
N ALA A 20 5.88 7.54 -7.23
CA ALA A 20 6.32 6.92 -8.48
C ALA A 20 5.14 6.61 -9.41
N TYR A 21 3.99 6.22 -8.85
CA TYR A 21 2.75 6.04 -9.59
C TYR A 21 2.27 7.35 -10.23
N GLU A 22 2.28 8.46 -9.49
CA GLU A 22 1.93 9.78 -10.05
C GLU A 22 2.93 10.26 -11.11
N GLU A 23 4.23 10.08 -10.87
CA GLU A 23 5.31 10.50 -11.78
C GLU A 23 5.25 9.75 -13.11
N ALA A 24 5.06 8.42 -13.08
CA ALA A 24 4.98 7.63 -14.30
C ALA A 24 3.81 8.09 -15.21
N PHE A 25 2.66 8.44 -14.63
CA PHE A 25 1.55 9.00 -15.41
C PHE A 25 1.83 10.42 -15.90
N PHE A 26 2.50 11.24 -15.10
CA PHE A 26 2.89 12.56 -15.57
C PHE A 26 3.82 12.48 -16.78
N GLU A 27 4.84 11.63 -16.75
CA GLU A 27 5.75 11.42 -17.88
C GLU A 27 5.03 10.95 -19.15
N LEU A 28 4.05 10.08 -19.02
CA LEU A 28 3.29 9.54 -20.16
C LEU A 28 2.41 10.58 -20.87
N TYR A 29 1.83 11.51 -20.12
CA TYR A 29 0.88 12.49 -20.68
C TYR A 29 1.49 13.88 -20.90
N ARG A 30 2.71 14.11 -20.38
CA ARG A 30 3.47 15.34 -20.60
C ARG A 30 3.68 15.53 -22.09
N ASP A 31 3.22 16.66 -22.61
CA ASP A 31 3.40 17.05 -24.01
C ASP A 31 2.62 16.18 -25.01
N SER A 32 1.54 15.53 -24.56
CA SER A 32 0.65 14.78 -25.45
C SER A 32 -0.16 15.68 -26.42
N GLY A 33 -0.14 17.00 -26.24
CA GLY A 33 -0.92 17.97 -27.02
C GLY A 33 -2.44 17.81 -26.87
N LEU A 34 -2.89 16.97 -25.92
CA LEU A 34 -4.29 16.69 -25.71
C LEU A 34 -4.97 17.87 -25.01
N VAL A 35 -6.06 18.37 -25.58
CA VAL A 35 -6.93 19.41 -24.97
C VAL A 35 -7.38 19.00 -23.55
N THR A 36 -7.44 17.70 -23.27
CA THR A 36 -7.87 17.14 -21.98
C THR A 36 -6.74 16.75 -21.03
N GLU A 37 -5.48 17.05 -21.33
CA GLU A 37 -4.30 16.63 -20.54
C GLU A 37 -4.46 16.95 -19.03
N GLN A 38 -4.87 18.17 -18.69
CA GLN A 38 -5.09 18.57 -17.30
C GLN A 38 -6.18 17.74 -16.59
N LYS A 39 -7.24 17.37 -17.32
CA LYS A 39 -8.33 16.53 -16.79
C LYS A 39 -7.84 15.10 -16.55
N ILE A 40 -7.01 14.58 -17.44
CA ILE A 40 -6.38 13.26 -17.32
C ILE A 40 -5.47 13.25 -16.08
N ILE A 41 -4.55 14.20 -15.96
CA ILE A 41 -3.64 14.34 -14.80
C ILE A 41 -4.43 14.43 -13.48
N LYS A 42 -5.50 15.25 -13.44
CA LYS A 42 -6.35 15.39 -12.25
C LYS A 42 -7.01 14.06 -11.86
N ASN A 43 -7.55 13.33 -12.82
CA ASN A 43 -8.18 12.03 -12.57
C ASN A 43 -7.16 11.00 -12.04
N TYR A 44 -5.94 11.02 -12.54
CA TYR A 44 -4.88 10.14 -12.05
C TYR A 44 -4.46 10.46 -10.62
N ARG A 45 -4.28 11.73 -10.27
CA ARG A 45 -4.02 12.15 -8.87
C ARG A 45 -5.14 11.70 -7.92
N LEU A 46 -6.41 11.84 -8.33
CA LEU A 46 -7.54 11.34 -7.55
C LEU A 46 -7.49 9.82 -7.39
N SER A 47 -7.11 9.10 -8.44
CA SER A 47 -6.98 7.64 -8.41
C SER A 47 -5.82 7.18 -7.51
N ALA A 48 -4.68 7.89 -7.54
CA ALA A 48 -3.53 7.64 -6.68
C ALA A 48 -3.88 7.82 -5.20
N ARG A 49 -4.61 8.90 -4.86
CA ARG A 49 -5.11 9.14 -3.50
C ARG A 49 -6.06 8.04 -3.03
N LYS A 50 -7.02 7.65 -3.86
CA LYS A 50 -7.94 6.55 -3.56
C LYS A 50 -7.20 5.24 -3.35
N LEU A 51 -6.19 4.94 -4.18
CA LEU A 51 -5.36 3.75 -4.01
C LEU A 51 -4.60 3.77 -2.68
N ASN A 52 -4.03 4.92 -2.32
CA ASN A 52 -3.35 5.10 -1.04
C ASN A 52 -4.30 4.80 0.14
N GLU A 53 -5.47 5.44 0.16
CA GLU A 53 -6.50 5.22 1.18
C GLU A 53 -6.95 3.75 1.25
N GLN A 54 -7.17 3.12 0.10
CA GLN A 54 -7.57 1.70 0.03
C GLN A 54 -6.50 0.76 0.59
N ILE A 55 -5.21 1.04 0.37
CA ILE A 55 -4.13 0.23 0.94
C ILE A 55 -4.21 0.26 2.46
N PHE A 56 -4.29 1.45 3.07
CA PHE A 56 -4.40 1.57 4.52
C PHE A 56 -5.67 0.90 5.07
N LEU A 57 -6.82 1.10 4.42
CA LEU A 57 -8.08 0.47 4.84
C LEU A 57 -8.03 -1.07 4.80
N GLU A 58 -7.48 -1.66 3.75
CA GLU A 58 -7.36 -3.12 3.65
C GLU A 58 -6.33 -3.67 4.66
N ILE A 59 -5.23 -2.96 4.90
CA ILE A 59 -4.29 -3.31 5.98
C ILE A 59 -5.02 -3.35 7.33
N GLU A 60 -5.79 -2.30 7.65
CA GLU A 60 -6.51 -2.21 8.91
C GLU A 60 -7.56 -3.29 9.07
N LYS A 61 -8.32 -3.56 8.01
CA LYS A 61 -9.33 -4.62 7.98
C LYS A 61 -8.72 -6.01 8.21
N HIS A 62 -7.56 -6.29 7.62
CA HIS A 62 -6.91 -7.58 7.75
C HIS A 62 -6.13 -7.75 9.07
N LEU A 63 -5.47 -6.69 9.56
CA LEU A 63 -4.60 -6.77 10.75
C LEU A 63 -5.30 -6.32 12.04
N GLY A 64 -6.41 -5.60 11.95
CA GLY A 64 -7.17 -5.10 13.11
C GLY A 64 -7.89 -6.19 13.92
N VAL A 65 -7.93 -7.41 13.39
CA VAL A 65 -8.52 -8.59 14.03
C VAL A 65 -7.51 -9.35 14.90
N LYS A 66 -8.01 -10.15 15.85
CA LYS A 66 -7.15 -10.96 16.74
C LYS A 66 -6.41 -12.07 15.99
N ARG A 67 -7.10 -12.76 15.08
CA ARG A 67 -6.51 -13.83 14.26
C ARG A 67 -6.50 -13.39 12.80
N VAL A 68 -5.30 -13.19 12.27
CA VAL A 68 -5.08 -12.83 10.87
C VAL A 68 -5.06 -14.11 10.03
N LEU A 69 -6.05 -14.27 9.15
CA LEU A 69 -6.13 -15.41 8.25
C LEU A 69 -5.09 -15.28 7.12
N GLY A 70 -4.47 -16.40 6.75
CA GLY A 70 -3.46 -16.42 5.68
C GLY A 70 -2.10 -15.85 6.05
N ARG A 71 -1.87 -15.51 7.33
CA ARG A 71 -0.55 -15.10 7.81
C ARG A 71 0.47 -16.24 7.70
N LYS A 72 1.69 -15.90 7.35
CA LYS A 72 2.86 -16.80 7.40
C LYS A 72 3.78 -16.35 8.53
N GLU A 73 4.36 -17.30 9.25
CA GLU A 73 5.33 -17.03 10.30
C GLU A 73 6.74 -16.94 9.70
N ARG A 74 7.49 -15.91 10.09
CA ARG A 74 8.87 -15.62 9.65
C ARG A 74 9.81 -15.50 10.85
N GLY A 75 9.71 -16.44 11.78
CA GLY A 75 10.41 -16.40 13.08
C GLY A 75 9.42 -16.24 14.22
N GLN A 76 9.93 -16.13 15.46
CA GLN A 76 9.08 -16.19 16.66
C GLN A 76 8.04 -15.06 16.76
N TRP A 77 8.28 -13.89 16.17
CA TRP A 77 7.42 -12.70 16.34
C TRP A 77 7.14 -11.94 15.06
N HIS A 78 7.72 -12.39 13.93
CA HIS A 78 7.56 -11.75 12.64
C HIS A 78 6.55 -12.51 11.81
N HIS A 79 5.60 -11.78 11.24
CA HIS A 79 4.56 -12.32 10.41
C HIS A 79 4.55 -11.64 9.05
N GLU A 80 4.14 -12.39 8.04
CA GLU A 80 3.92 -11.93 6.67
C GLU A 80 2.45 -12.15 6.34
N LEU A 81 1.81 -11.13 5.75
CA LEU A 81 0.48 -11.24 5.15
C LEU A 81 0.52 -10.68 3.75
N ALA A 82 -0.07 -11.40 2.79
CA ALA A 82 -0.23 -10.92 1.42
C ALA A 82 -1.71 -10.88 1.03
N PHE A 83 -2.12 -9.79 0.39
CA PHE A 83 -3.49 -9.58 -0.10
C PHE A 83 -3.47 -8.65 -1.31
N TYR A 84 -4.58 -8.61 -2.06
CA TYR A 84 -4.71 -7.76 -3.24
C TYR A 84 -5.45 -6.47 -2.92
N VAL A 85 -4.95 -5.36 -3.43
CA VAL A 85 -5.68 -4.09 -3.52
C VAL A 85 -5.86 -3.74 -4.99
N GLY A 86 -7.10 -3.86 -5.45
CA GLY A 86 -7.41 -3.87 -6.89
C GLY A 86 -6.71 -5.05 -7.56
N SER A 87 -5.73 -4.75 -8.42
CA SER A 87 -4.95 -5.79 -9.10
C SER A 87 -3.51 -5.93 -8.59
N ARG A 88 -3.12 -5.18 -7.56
CA ARG A 88 -1.74 -5.17 -7.03
C ARG A 88 -1.63 -6.05 -5.81
N LEU A 89 -0.62 -6.91 -5.78
CA LEU A 89 -0.26 -7.66 -4.57
C LEU A 89 0.43 -6.73 -3.56
N ILE A 90 -0.13 -6.66 -2.36
CA ILE A 90 0.45 -6.00 -1.20
C ILE A 90 0.93 -7.08 -0.24
N THR A 91 2.19 -7.01 0.16
CA THR A 91 2.79 -7.88 1.17
C THR A 91 3.18 -7.04 2.38
N VAL A 92 2.69 -7.39 3.56
CA VAL A 92 2.93 -6.65 4.79
C VAL A 92 3.72 -7.54 5.73
N PHE A 93 4.83 -7.02 6.24
CA PHE A 93 5.62 -7.64 7.29
C PHE A 93 5.35 -6.91 8.60
N TYR A 94 4.90 -7.65 9.61
CA TYR A 94 4.48 -7.06 10.88
C TYR A 94 4.89 -7.91 12.08
N THR A 95 5.05 -7.23 13.20
CA THR A 95 5.22 -7.83 14.53
C THR A 95 3.91 -7.73 15.30
N THR A 96 3.66 -8.69 16.20
CA THR A 96 2.48 -8.65 17.08
C THR A 96 2.95 -8.54 18.53
N ASP A 97 2.39 -7.56 19.23
CA ASP A 97 2.49 -7.45 20.68
C ASP A 97 1.11 -7.77 21.27
N ASP A 98 1.01 -8.94 21.87
CA ASP A 98 -0.23 -9.42 22.48
C ASP A 98 -0.54 -8.73 23.82
N GLU A 99 0.46 -8.17 24.51
CA GLU A 99 0.26 -7.46 25.79
C GLU A 99 -0.49 -6.15 25.54
N ASP A 100 -0.01 -5.36 24.58
CA ASP A 100 -0.61 -4.09 24.21
C ASP A 100 -1.75 -4.20 23.18
N SER A 101 -2.08 -5.43 22.76
CA SER A 101 -3.01 -5.68 21.66
C SER A 101 -2.68 -4.83 20.44
N SER A 102 -1.40 -4.80 20.07
CA SER A 102 -0.88 -3.97 18.99
C SER A 102 -0.17 -4.79 17.92
N LYS A 103 -0.15 -4.26 16.70
CA LYS A 103 0.64 -4.80 15.60
C LYS A 103 1.42 -3.66 14.97
N THR A 104 2.72 -3.88 14.79
CA THR A 104 3.59 -2.89 14.16
C THR A 104 3.98 -3.39 12.79
N ILE A 105 3.67 -2.58 11.77
CA ILE A 105 4.06 -2.87 10.39
C ILE A 105 5.49 -2.40 10.20
N GLU A 106 6.39 -3.36 10.07
CA GLU A 106 7.82 -3.15 9.93
C GLU A 106 8.16 -2.71 8.51
N SER A 107 7.55 -3.36 7.51
CA SER A 107 7.77 -3.05 6.10
C SER A 107 6.61 -3.50 5.23
N ILE A 108 6.52 -2.91 4.04
CA ILE A 108 5.45 -3.19 3.06
C ILE A 108 6.09 -3.39 1.69
N GLY A 109 5.87 -4.54 1.08
CA GLY A 109 6.12 -4.78 -0.34
C GLY A 109 4.88 -4.46 -1.15
N ILE A 110 5.04 -3.66 -2.20
CA ILE A 110 3.96 -3.35 -3.15
C ILE A 110 4.42 -3.82 -4.52
N GLU A 111 3.67 -4.74 -5.12
CA GLU A 111 3.93 -5.22 -6.48
C GLU A 111 3.90 -4.04 -7.46
N ARG A 112 5.06 -3.81 -8.08
CA ARG A 112 5.19 -2.85 -9.18
C ARG A 112 4.74 -3.55 -10.44
N LYS A 113 3.54 -3.24 -10.90
CA LYS A 113 3.15 -3.61 -12.25
C LYS A 113 3.92 -2.75 -13.24
N PRO A 114 4.64 -3.34 -14.21
CA PRO A 114 5.08 -2.57 -15.37
C PRO A 114 3.85 -1.93 -16.01
N ILE A 115 3.95 -0.66 -16.39
CA ILE A 115 2.92 -0.02 -17.21
C ILE A 115 3.12 -0.58 -18.61
N ILE A 116 2.49 -1.72 -18.89
CA ILE A 116 2.50 -2.35 -20.21
C ILE A 116 1.26 -1.83 -20.95
N PHE A 117 1.49 -1.24 -22.12
CA PHE A 117 0.47 -0.90 -23.11
C PHE A 117 0.42 -1.98 -24.19
#